data_AF-A0A919BQC9-F1
#
_entry.id   AF-A0A919BQC9-F1
#
_cell.length_a   1.000
_cell.length_b   1.000
_cell.length_c   1.000
_cell.angle_alpha   90.00
_cell.angle_beta   90.00
_cell.angle_gamma   90.00
#
_symmetry.space_group_name_H-M   'P 1'
#
loop_
_entity.id
_entity.type
_entity.pdbx_description
1 polymer ?
#
loop_
_entity_poly.entity_id
_entity_poly.type
_entity_poly.pdbx_seq_one_letter_code
_entity_poly.pdbx_strand_id
1 'polypeptide(L)'
;MKTRDLLVAVLAAVGIAASTAGGATAAVPAPTSGPLQRYDIGATYVSGLSSGGFMANQLHVAHSDLFDGAGIFSAGPYDCAQNSLNTALYGCMDTFMARKTPAQLEQLTRDRAAAGKVDPISGLSGDKVWLFHGTNDTTVKAPVNDDLATYYRDLGADVVYDNASASGHAWVSPLGPNSCSSTSSPYINNCGGDPVKAMLTHLMGPVHPASSAAPTGRLVQFDQGAYVPGGDPAAISMGAEGFAYVPRSCQDGAPCRLMVTLHGCYQYFGLVGNALMDKAYLNEYADTNDLIVLYPQATTMTGNPRGCWDWWGYESADYAQKTGPQITAVLNMARALGAGAATTTPALPAPTGLAVTATTATSASLAWNAVQGAASYDVYRDGAKVNAAPVTTTAYTDPGLTAGTAYAYAVAAVDPTGTTGTRTAPVTATTTGAAATCVTASNYAHTLAGRAHQTGGYTYANGSEQNLGLWNVLVTSTLKQTSPGYWVKC
;
A
#
# COMPACT_ATOMS: atom_id res chain seq x y z
N MET A 1 46.52 72.25 36.52
CA MET A 1 45.17 72.78 36.15
C MET A 1 44.91 72.36 34.71
N LYS A 2 43.98 71.50 34.33
CA LYS A 2 42.67 71.17 34.89
C LYS A 2 42.41 69.65 34.74
N THR A 3 41.83 69.09 35.78
CA THR A 3 41.14 67.80 35.91
C THR A 3 39.80 67.79 35.15
N ARG A 4 39.23 66.57 35.01
CA ARG A 4 37.80 66.18 34.80
C ARG A 4 37.47 65.74 33.35
N ASP A 5 36.87 64.59 33.07
CA ASP A 5 36.08 63.63 33.87
C ASP A 5 36.23 62.19 33.35
N LEU A 6 36.17 61.24 34.30
CA LEU A 6 36.00 59.81 34.07
C LEU A 6 34.56 59.53 33.60
N LEU A 7 34.40 58.77 32.52
CA LEU A 7 33.15 58.06 32.21
C LEU A 7 33.47 56.56 32.14
N VAL A 8 33.15 55.86 33.23
CA VAL A 8 33.15 54.41 33.32
C VAL A 8 31.91 53.92 32.57
N ALA A 9 32.11 53.37 31.37
CA ALA A 9 31.09 52.61 30.68
C ALA A 9 31.05 51.20 31.27
N VAL A 10 29.97 50.88 31.99
CA VAL A 10 29.64 49.51 32.38
C VAL A 10 29.26 48.75 31.11
N LEU A 11 30.17 47.91 30.61
CA LEU A 11 29.86 46.89 29.62
C LEU A 11 28.99 45.83 30.31
N ALA A 12 27.67 45.95 30.16
CA ALA A 12 26.77 44.84 30.37
C ALA A 12 27.13 43.76 29.36
N ALA A 13 27.78 42.70 29.82
CA ALA A 13 27.93 41.47 29.06
C ALA A 13 26.53 40.88 28.85
N VAL A 14 25.90 41.25 27.73
CA VAL A 14 24.81 40.45 27.18
C VAL A 14 25.46 39.14 26.76
N GLY A 15 25.39 38.16 27.65
CA GLY A 15 25.64 36.77 27.29
C GLY A 15 24.62 36.40 26.23
N ILE A 16 25.03 36.52 24.95
CA ILE A 16 24.36 35.83 23.87
C ILE A 16 24.59 34.37 24.19
N ALA A 17 23.61 33.75 24.85
CA ALA A 17 23.49 32.31 24.86
C ALA A 17 23.35 31.91 23.40
N ALA A 18 24.46 31.52 22.79
CA ALA A 18 24.43 30.79 21.54
C ALA A 18 23.58 29.55 21.83
N SER A 19 22.33 29.57 21.39
CA SER A 19 21.53 28.37 21.27
C SER A 19 22.31 27.47 20.32
N THR A 20 23.07 26.54 20.88
CA THR A 20 23.56 25.39 20.12
C THR A 20 22.32 24.67 19.64
N ALA A 21 21.88 24.96 18.42
CA ALA A 21 20.90 24.14 17.73
C ALA A 21 21.47 22.73 17.77
N GLY A 22 20.81 21.83 18.50
CA GLY A 22 21.19 20.43 18.54
C GLY A 22 21.18 19.94 17.10
N GLY A 23 22.36 19.68 16.54
CA GLY A 23 22.46 19.08 15.22
C GLY A 23 21.74 17.74 15.27
N ALA A 24 20.87 17.48 14.29
CA ALA A 24 20.23 16.17 14.16
C ALA A 24 21.33 15.10 14.18
N THR A 25 21.26 14.19 15.15
CA THR A 25 22.21 13.08 15.24
C THR A 25 21.69 11.94 14.38
N ALA A 26 22.42 11.63 13.30
CA ALA A 26 22.17 10.43 12.50
C ALA A 26 22.10 9.20 13.41
N ALA A 27 20.98 8.48 13.36
CA ALA A 27 20.76 7.28 14.14
C ALA A 27 19.71 6.41 13.47
N VAL A 28 20.10 5.67 12.44
CA VAL A 28 19.24 4.57 11.97
C VAL A 28 19.22 3.45 13.02
N PRO A 29 18.03 3.01 13.45
CA PRO A 29 17.90 1.88 14.37
C PRO A 29 18.58 0.62 13.82
N ALA A 30 19.11 -0.21 14.71
CA ALA A 30 19.65 -1.51 14.31
C ALA A 30 18.59 -2.31 13.52
N PRO A 31 18.94 -2.92 12.37
CA PRO A 31 18.00 -3.69 11.59
C PRO A 31 17.45 -4.87 12.38
N THR A 32 16.14 -5.06 12.31
CA THR A 32 15.47 -6.24 12.87
C THR A 32 14.97 -7.10 11.73
N SER A 33 15.42 -8.35 11.68
CA SER A 33 14.98 -9.30 10.66
C SER A 33 13.47 -9.58 10.74
N GLY A 34 12.80 -9.64 9.60
CA GLY A 34 11.39 -10.02 9.49
C GLY A 34 10.82 -9.78 8.09
N PRO A 35 9.65 -10.36 7.76
CA PRO A 35 8.98 -10.10 6.49
C PRO A 35 8.43 -8.67 6.45
N LEU A 36 8.16 -8.16 5.24
CA LEU A 36 7.35 -6.94 5.10
C LEU A 36 5.93 -7.19 5.62
N GLN A 37 5.44 -6.23 6.40
CA GLN A 37 4.06 -6.23 6.90
C GLN A 37 3.22 -5.28 6.06
N ARG A 38 1.92 -5.55 5.98
CA ARG A 38 0.98 -4.68 5.28
C ARG A 38 0.55 -3.52 6.18
N TYR A 39 0.56 -2.31 5.64
CA TYR A 39 0.10 -1.08 6.28
C TYR A 39 -1.03 -0.45 5.46
N ASP A 40 -1.75 0.50 6.06
CA ASP A 40 -2.71 1.35 5.35
C ASP A 40 -1.93 2.45 4.62
N ILE A 41 -1.71 2.27 3.31
CA ILE A 41 -0.93 3.19 2.48
C ILE A 41 -1.86 4.04 1.63
N GLY A 42 -1.91 5.34 1.95
CA GLY A 42 -2.76 6.32 1.27
C GLY A 42 -2.16 6.92 0.00
N ALA A 43 -0.83 6.95 -0.10
CA ALA A 43 -0.09 7.48 -1.25
C ALA A 43 1.28 6.82 -1.32
N THR A 44 1.80 6.63 -2.54
CA THR A 44 3.10 6.01 -2.79
C THR A 44 3.95 6.88 -3.69
N TYR A 45 5.20 7.10 -3.32
CA TYR A 45 6.16 7.91 -4.05
C TYR A 45 7.43 7.10 -4.30
N VAL A 46 8.22 7.53 -5.30
CA VAL A 46 9.53 6.93 -5.58
C VAL A 46 10.61 7.99 -5.61
N SER A 47 11.80 7.65 -5.15
CA SER A 47 12.97 8.52 -5.24
C SER A 47 14.25 7.74 -5.50
N GLY A 48 15.29 8.42 -5.99
CA GLY A 48 16.59 7.79 -6.12
C GLY A 48 17.69 8.71 -6.66
N LEU A 49 18.92 8.24 -6.52
CA LEU A 49 20.13 8.90 -7.03
C LEU A 49 20.72 8.11 -8.21
N SER A 50 21.24 8.79 -9.23
CA SER A 50 22.07 8.15 -10.27
C SER A 50 21.29 7.02 -10.96
N SER A 51 21.84 5.80 -11.04
CA SER A 51 21.09 4.62 -11.52
C SER A 51 19.77 4.39 -10.78
N GLY A 52 19.71 4.68 -9.48
CA GLY A 52 18.48 4.64 -8.70
C GLY A 52 17.50 5.75 -9.08
N GLY A 53 18.00 6.90 -9.54
CA GLY A 53 17.19 7.97 -10.11
C GLY A 53 16.63 7.61 -11.50
N PHE A 54 17.44 6.95 -12.34
CA PHE A 54 16.94 6.36 -13.59
C PHE A 54 15.87 5.30 -13.33
N MET A 55 16.10 4.40 -12.35
CA MET A 55 15.10 3.40 -11.97
C MET A 55 13.85 4.02 -11.35
N ALA A 56 13.97 5.08 -10.54
CA ALA A 56 12.83 5.81 -9.99
C ALA A 56 11.95 6.40 -11.11
N ASN A 57 12.58 7.00 -12.13
CA ASN A 57 11.89 7.44 -13.33
C ASN A 57 11.21 6.27 -14.07
N GLN A 58 11.91 5.14 -14.25
CA GLN A 58 11.34 3.95 -14.89
C GLN A 58 10.14 3.38 -14.13
N LEU A 59 10.19 3.31 -12.80
CA LEU A 59 9.08 2.87 -11.96
C LEU A 59 7.89 3.82 -12.07
N HIS A 60 8.12 5.13 -11.98
CA HIS A 60 7.08 6.13 -12.08
C HIS A 60 6.38 6.08 -13.45
N VAL A 61 7.13 5.94 -14.55
CA VAL A 61 6.56 5.83 -15.90
C VAL A 61 5.86 4.49 -16.12
N ALA A 62 6.46 3.37 -15.69
CA ALA A 62 5.90 2.05 -15.90
C ALA A 62 4.64 1.78 -15.06
N HIS A 63 4.55 2.40 -13.88
CA HIS A 63 3.52 2.21 -12.86
C HIS A 63 2.98 3.55 -12.34
N SER A 64 2.62 4.47 -13.23
CA SER A 64 2.01 5.76 -12.85
C SER A 64 0.62 5.60 -12.25
N ASP A 65 0.03 4.41 -12.31
CA ASP A 65 -1.17 4.07 -11.55
C ASP A 65 -0.93 3.89 -10.04
N LEU A 66 0.32 3.61 -9.66
CA LEU A 66 0.72 3.34 -8.28
C LEU A 66 1.44 4.51 -7.63
N PHE A 67 2.33 5.17 -8.38
CA PHE A 67 3.21 6.21 -7.85
C PHE A 67 2.61 7.60 -8.09
N ASP A 68 2.28 8.32 -7.01
CA ASP A 68 1.71 9.68 -7.02
C ASP A 68 2.75 10.78 -7.34
N GLY A 69 4.01 10.39 -7.53
CA GLY A 69 5.09 11.32 -7.85
C GLY A 69 6.50 10.75 -7.65
N ALA A 70 7.49 11.50 -8.13
CA ALA A 70 8.88 11.08 -8.15
C ALA A 70 9.89 12.16 -7.73
N GLY A 71 10.86 11.78 -6.90
CA GLY A 71 12.00 12.61 -6.48
C GLY A 71 13.33 12.10 -7.02
N ILE A 72 13.93 12.77 -7.99
CA ILE A 72 15.06 12.22 -8.76
C ILE A 72 16.31 13.10 -8.61
N PHE A 73 17.40 12.49 -8.14
CA PHE A 73 18.70 13.14 -8.01
C PHE A 73 19.65 12.66 -9.11
N SER A 74 20.22 13.60 -9.87
CA SER A 74 21.31 13.39 -10.83
C SER A 74 21.11 12.19 -11.76
N ALA A 75 20.05 12.21 -12.59
CA ALA A 75 19.72 11.11 -13.50
C ALA A 75 19.26 11.65 -14.88
N GLY A 76 18.53 10.84 -15.64
CA GLY A 76 18.13 11.16 -17.01
C GLY A 76 16.76 10.62 -17.43
N PRO A 77 16.35 10.95 -18.68
CA PRO A 77 15.02 10.68 -19.18
C PRO A 77 14.74 9.19 -19.31
N TYR A 78 13.45 8.84 -19.37
CA TYR A 78 12.99 7.47 -19.39
C TYR A 78 13.59 6.74 -20.59
N ASP A 79 14.08 5.52 -20.34
CA ASP A 79 14.69 4.64 -21.35
C ASP A 79 15.90 5.26 -22.09
N CYS A 80 16.58 6.26 -21.52
CA CYS A 80 17.67 6.97 -22.19
C CYS A 80 18.72 6.03 -22.81
N ALA A 81 19.11 4.99 -22.08
CA ALA A 81 20.16 4.06 -22.50
C ALA A 81 19.77 3.14 -23.66
N GLN A 82 18.48 2.98 -23.98
CA GLN A 82 18.02 2.20 -25.13
C GLN A 82 18.62 0.78 -25.20
N ASN A 83 18.64 0.07 -24.07
CA ASN A 83 19.20 -1.28 -23.98
C ASN A 83 20.67 -1.38 -24.46
N SER A 84 21.48 -0.34 -24.19
CA SER A 84 22.85 -0.21 -24.69
C SER A 84 23.76 0.44 -23.65
N LEU A 85 24.78 -0.29 -23.20
CA LEU A 85 25.81 0.24 -22.28
C LEU A 85 26.58 1.41 -22.90
N ASN A 86 26.85 1.39 -24.21
CA ASN A 86 27.53 2.51 -24.88
C ASN A 86 26.68 3.77 -24.85
N THR A 87 25.37 3.65 -25.09
CA THR A 87 24.44 4.79 -25.02
C THR A 87 24.30 5.28 -23.58
N ALA A 88 24.25 4.36 -22.60
CA ALA A 88 24.24 4.70 -21.18
C ALA A 88 25.45 5.56 -20.80
N LEU A 89 26.67 5.09 -21.06
CA LEU A 89 27.90 5.78 -20.67
C LEU A 89 28.13 7.06 -21.48
N TYR A 90 27.99 7.00 -22.80
CA TYR A 90 28.46 8.09 -23.66
C TYR A 90 27.34 9.03 -24.11
N GLY A 91 26.09 8.58 -24.13
CA GLY A 91 24.93 9.41 -24.46
C GLY A 91 24.25 10.01 -23.23
N CYS A 92 24.03 9.17 -22.22
CA CYS A 92 23.21 9.44 -21.03
C CYS A 92 24.01 9.74 -19.76
N MET A 93 25.34 9.86 -19.85
CA MET A 93 26.21 10.31 -18.76
C MET A 93 27.20 11.36 -19.27
N ASP A 94 28.18 10.95 -20.09
CA ASP A 94 29.26 11.82 -20.56
C ASP A 94 28.89 12.72 -21.75
N THR A 95 27.75 12.47 -22.39
CA THR A 95 27.21 13.22 -23.55
C THR A 95 28.16 13.39 -24.73
N PHE A 96 29.15 12.50 -24.88
CA PHE A 96 30.04 12.44 -26.04
C PHE A 96 29.33 11.90 -27.30
N MET A 97 28.35 11.03 -27.11
CA MET A 97 27.49 10.50 -28.16
C MET A 97 26.12 11.18 -28.13
N ALA A 98 25.48 11.27 -29.29
CA ALA A 98 24.08 11.67 -29.35
C ALA A 98 23.20 10.61 -28.66
N ARG A 99 22.19 11.09 -27.92
CA ARG A 99 21.09 10.28 -27.37
C ARG A 99 19.78 10.70 -28.04
N LYS A 100 18.72 9.91 -27.83
CA LYS A 100 17.37 10.30 -28.27
C LYS A 100 16.96 11.62 -27.60
N THR A 101 16.25 12.46 -28.33
CA THR A 101 15.69 13.71 -27.78
C THR A 101 14.50 13.41 -26.85
N PRO A 102 14.12 14.35 -25.96
CA PRO A 102 12.90 14.22 -25.15
C PRO A 102 11.68 13.81 -25.98
N ALA A 103 11.38 14.52 -27.08
CA ALA A 103 10.27 14.20 -27.97
C ALA A 103 10.29 12.75 -28.52
N GLN A 104 11.48 12.21 -28.83
CA GLN A 104 11.62 10.82 -29.28
C GLN A 104 11.37 9.81 -28.15
N LEU A 105 11.79 10.13 -26.92
CA LEU A 105 11.57 9.30 -25.74
C LEU A 105 10.11 9.36 -25.28
N GLU A 106 9.47 10.52 -25.35
CA GLU A 106 8.04 10.68 -25.10
C GLU A 106 7.22 9.86 -26.11
N GLN A 107 7.58 9.89 -27.40
CA GLN A 107 6.89 9.08 -28.40
C GLN A 107 7.05 7.60 -28.11
N LEU A 108 8.26 7.16 -27.75
CA LEU A 108 8.50 5.78 -27.33
C LEU A 108 7.64 5.40 -26.11
N THR A 109 7.48 6.33 -25.16
CA THR A 109 6.64 6.11 -23.97
C THR A 109 5.16 5.98 -24.37
N ARG A 110 4.66 6.86 -25.26
CA ARG A 110 3.30 6.78 -25.83
C ARG A 110 3.06 5.44 -26.53
N ASP A 111 4.02 4.99 -27.33
CA ASP A 111 3.95 3.71 -28.04
C ASP A 111 3.91 2.52 -27.06
N ARG A 112 4.73 2.55 -26.00
CA ARG A 112 4.71 1.53 -24.93
C ARG A 112 3.42 1.55 -24.13
N ALA A 113 2.86 2.72 -23.85
CA ALA A 113 1.57 2.87 -23.17
C ALA A 113 0.43 2.28 -24.01
N ALA A 114 0.41 2.58 -25.32
CA ALA A 114 -0.56 2.01 -26.26
C ALA A 114 -0.45 0.47 -26.37
N ALA A 115 0.77 -0.08 -26.17
CA ALA A 115 1.02 -1.52 -26.11
C ALA A 115 0.79 -2.15 -24.72
N GLY A 116 0.37 -1.38 -23.71
CA GLY A 116 0.16 -1.84 -22.33
C GLY A 116 1.45 -2.23 -21.59
N LYS A 117 2.61 -1.79 -22.09
CA LYS A 117 3.94 -2.08 -21.52
C LYS A 117 4.34 -1.13 -20.39
N VAL A 118 3.73 0.04 -20.38
CA VAL A 118 3.75 1.04 -19.29
C VAL A 118 2.31 1.53 -19.10
N ASP A 119 2.07 2.29 -18.04
CA ASP A 119 0.75 2.88 -17.82
C ASP A 119 0.37 3.95 -18.84
N PRO A 120 -0.93 4.28 -18.96
CA PRO A 120 -1.37 5.41 -19.78
C PRO A 120 -0.63 6.70 -19.39
N ILE A 121 -0.16 7.44 -20.40
CA ILE A 121 0.56 8.71 -20.20
C ILE A 121 -0.24 9.72 -19.38
N SER A 122 -1.57 9.65 -19.43
CA SER A 122 -2.45 10.48 -18.62
C SER A 122 -2.21 10.33 -17.11
N GLY A 123 -1.64 9.20 -16.67
CA GLY A 123 -1.24 9.00 -15.28
C GLY A 123 -0.15 9.98 -14.83
N LEU A 124 0.77 10.37 -15.73
CA LEU A 124 1.87 11.29 -15.42
C LEU A 124 1.43 12.77 -15.40
N SER A 125 0.24 13.08 -15.91
CA SER A 125 -0.23 14.45 -16.04
C SER A 125 -0.69 14.98 -14.68
N GLY A 126 -0.07 16.06 -14.22
CA GLY A 126 -0.33 16.66 -12.91
C GLY A 126 0.47 16.06 -11.75
N ASP A 127 1.11 14.90 -11.97
CA ASP A 127 1.96 14.25 -10.97
C ASP A 127 3.09 15.15 -10.51
N LYS A 128 3.44 15.04 -9.23
CA LYS A 128 4.51 15.86 -8.64
C LYS A 128 5.85 15.23 -8.95
N VAL A 129 6.69 15.95 -9.67
CA VAL A 129 8.06 15.53 -9.97
C VAL A 129 9.04 16.56 -9.46
N TRP A 130 9.93 16.13 -8.59
CA TRP A 130 11.00 16.97 -8.06
C TRP A 130 12.35 16.44 -8.55
N LEU A 131 13.13 17.31 -9.18
CA LEU A 131 14.41 16.98 -9.78
C LEU A 131 15.53 17.76 -9.12
N PHE A 132 16.68 17.11 -8.93
CA PHE A 132 17.90 17.73 -8.46
C PHE A 132 19.08 17.42 -9.36
N HIS A 133 19.90 18.42 -9.64
CA HIS A 133 21.19 18.25 -10.31
C HIS A 133 22.24 19.21 -9.74
N GLY A 134 23.43 18.69 -9.47
CA GLY A 134 24.54 19.49 -8.97
C GLY A 134 25.35 20.13 -10.11
N THR A 135 25.65 21.42 -10.01
CA THR A 135 26.46 22.13 -11.04
C THR A 135 27.89 21.60 -11.18
N ASN A 136 28.40 20.88 -10.17
CA ASN A 136 29.71 20.19 -10.22
C ASN A 136 29.59 18.69 -10.53
N ASP A 137 28.40 18.20 -10.87
CA ASP A 137 28.20 16.82 -11.30
C ASP A 137 28.74 16.60 -12.72
N THR A 138 29.88 15.92 -12.79
CA THR A 138 30.51 15.52 -14.04
C THR A 138 30.29 14.04 -14.37
N THR A 139 29.48 13.33 -13.58
CA THR A 139 29.20 11.89 -13.77
C THR A 139 27.94 11.70 -14.61
N VAL A 140 26.84 12.36 -14.23
CA VAL A 140 25.68 12.54 -15.10
C VAL A 140 25.64 14.01 -15.44
N LYS A 141 26.00 14.38 -16.68
CA LYS A 141 26.11 15.80 -17.03
C LYS A 141 24.75 16.48 -17.07
N ALA A 142 24.71 17.76 -16.72
CA ALA A 142 23.49 18.58 -16.66
C ALA A 142 22.54 18.43 -17.86
N PRO A 143 22.99 18.39 -19.13
CA PRO A 143 22.08 18.23 -20.26
C PRO A 143 21.23 16.95 -20.21
N VAL A 144 21.69 15.90 -19.53
CA VAL A 144 20.93 14.67 -19.36
C VAL A 144 19.74 14.89 -18.41
N ASN A 145 19.97 15.61 -17.30
CA ASN A 145 18.92 15.93 -16.34
C ASN A 145 17.98 17.04 -16.86
N ASP A 146 18.48 17.93 -17.72
CA ASP A 146 17.68 18.92 -18.44
C ASP A 146 16.69 18.25 -19.41
N ASP A 147 17.12 17.18 -20.10
CA ASP A 147 16.23 16.37 -20.93
C ASP A 147 15.17 15.64 -20.10
N LEU A 148 15.52 15.15 -18.91
CA LEU A 148 14.56 14.57 -17.95
C LEU A 148 13.49 15.59 -17.53
N ALA A 149 13.90 16.82 -17.21
CA ALA A 149 12.98 17.89 -16.85
C ALA A 149 12.06 18.26 -18.01
N THR A 150 12.58 18.28 -19.25
CA THR A 150 11.79 18.52 -20.46
C THR A 150 10.78 17.39 -20.69
N TYR A 151 11.24 16.14 -20.63
CA TYR A 151 10.41 14.94 -20.79
C TYR A 151 9.19 14.94 -19.86
N TYR A 152 9.38 15.21 -18.56
CA TYR A 152 8.26 15.24 -17.62
C TYR A 152 7.31 16.41 -17.85
N ARG A 153 7.83 17.62 -18.15
CA ARG A 153 6.99 18.81 -18.43
C ARG A 153 6.13 18.60 -19.67
N ASP A 154 6.70 18.04 -20.72
CA ASP A 154 6.01 17.82 -22.00
C ASP A 154 4.93 16.72 -21.88
N LEU A 155 5.05 15.82 -20.90
CA LEU A 155 4.02 14.83 -20.54
C LEU A 155 2.99 15.36 -19.53
N GLY A 156 3.11 16.62 -19.08
CA GLY A 156 2.13 17.30 -18.25
C GLY A 156 2.36 17.20 -16.74
N ALA A 157 3.48 16.66 -16.28
CA ALA A 157 3.80 16.61 -14.85
C ALA A 157 4.10 18.01 -14.29
N ASP A 158 3.84 18.20 -12.99
CA ASP A 158 4.23 19.41 -12.26
C ASP A 158 5.68 19.27 -11.77
N VAL A 159 6.61 19.89 -12.52
CA VAL A 159 8.05 19.71 -12.33
C VAL A 159 8.69 20.88 -11.59
N VAL A 160 9.26 20.60 -10.42
CA VAL A 160 10.27 21.45 -9.78
C VAL A 160 11.65 20.90 -10.09
N TYR A 161 12.56 21.76 -10.54
CA TYR A 161 13.93 21.38 -10.88
C TYR A 161 14.94 22.30 -10.17
N ASP A 162 15.60 21.77 -9.15
CA ASP A 162 16.71 22.41 -8.45
C ASP A 162 18.04 22.03 -9.10
N ASN A 163 18.64 22.98 -9.81
CA ASN A 163 19.94 22.83 -10.46
C ASN A 163 20.94 23.91 -10.06
N ALA A 164 20.71 24.59 -8.94
CA ALA A 164 21.53 25.73 -8.52
C ALA A 164 22.66 25.34 -7.56
N SER A 165 22.56 24.18 -6.92
CA SER A 165 23.54 23.71 -5.94
C SER A 165 24.90 23.44 -6.57
N ALA A 166 25.97 23.73 -5.83
CA ALA A 166 27.36 23.38 -6.18
C ALA A 166 27.68 21.89 -5.97
N SER A 167 26.67 21.03 -5.83
CA SER A 167 26.87 19.63 -5.51
C SER A 167 27.66 18.89 -6.58
N GLY A 168 28.51 17.94 -6.18
CA GLY A 168 28.97 16.86 -7.04
C GLY A 168 27.86 15.82 -7.29
N HIS A 169 28.24 14.66 -7.86
CA HIS A 169 27.31 13.56 -8.12
C HIS A 169 26.99 12.80 -6.82
N ALA A 170 25.92 13.22 -6.13
CA ALA A 170 25.56 12.70 -4.82
C ALA A 170 24.09 12.94 -4.48
N TRP A 171 23.58 12.17 -3.53
CA TRP A 171 22.39 12.54 -2.78
C TRP A 171 22.74 13.72 -1.88
N VAL A 172 21.92 14.76 -1.83
CA VAL A 172 22.21 15.92 -0.97
C VAL A 172 21.29 15.92 0.23
N SER A 173 21.86 16.04 1.42
CA SER A 173 21.10 16.05 2.67
C SER A 173 21.85 16.82 3.78
N PRO A 174 21.14 17.28 4.82
CA PRO A 174 21.77 17.88 5.99
C PRO A 174 22.74 16.94 6.75
N LEU A 175 22.57 15.62 6.62
CA LEU A 175 23.41 14.61 7.27
C LEU A 175 24.54 14.08 6.38
N GLY A 176 24.69 14.59 5.17
CA GLY A 176 25.70 14.11 4.23
C GLY A 176 27.12 14.21 4.79
N PRO A 177 27.90 13.11 4.83
CA PRO A 177 29.26 13.14 5.38
C PRO A 177 30.28 13.85 4.48
N ASN A 178 29.97 14.00 3.19
CA ASN A 178 30.89 14.60 2.22
C ASN A 178 30.62 16.09 2.04
N SER A 179 31.68 16.84 1.67
CA SER A 179 31.54 18.25 1.25
C SER A 179 30.68 18.38 -0.01
N CYS A 180 29.97 19.49 -0.16
CA CYS A 180 29.03 19.71 -1.27
C CYS A 180 29.57 19.33 -2.67
N SER A 181 30.75 19.80 -3.06
CA SER A 181 31.30 19.55 -4.41
C SER A 181 31.90 18.13 -4.62
N SER A 182 31.78 17.23 -3.64
CA SER A 182 32.42 15.91 -3.68
C SER A 182 31.66 14.94 -4.58
N THR A 183 32.40 14.10 -5.31
CA THR A 183 31.87 12.92 -6.01
C THR A 183 32.65 11.71 -5.51
N SER A 184 32.32 11.24 -4.30
CA SER A 184 33.02 10.12 -3.66
C SER A 184 32.10 9.35 -2.72
N SER A 185 32.45 8.10 -2.42
CA SER A 185 31.72 7.27 -1.46
C SER A 185 31.55 7.98 -0.11
N PRO A 186 30.39 7.89 0.56
CA PRO A 186 29.21 7.09 0.19
C PRO A 186 28.25 7.79 -0.78
N TYR A 187 28.69 8.85 -1.47
CA TYR A 187 27.92 9.66 -2.43
C TYR A 187 26.71 10.35 -1.80
N ILE A 188 26.91 10.88 -0.59
CA ILE A 188 25.93 11.67 0.15
C ILE A 188 26.63 12.94 0.64
N ASN A 189 26.19 14.09 0.16
CA ASN A 189 26.85 15.38 0.38
C ASN A 189 26.01 16.30 1.27
N ASN A 190 26.68 17.12 2.08
CA ASN A 190 26.08 18.24 2.77
C ASN A 190 26.43 19.56 2.07
N CYS A 191 25.40 20.24 1.58
CA CYS A 191 25.49 21.51 0.86
C CYS A 191 24.96 22.72 1.65
N GLY A 192 24.66 22.55 2.95
CA GLY A 192 24.12 23.61 3.80
C GLY A 192 22.62 23.91 3.58
N GLY A 193 21.93 23.11 2.76
CA GLY A 193 20.50 23.18 2.54
C GLY A 193 19.80 21.85 2.81
N ASP A 194 18.48 21.83 2.67
CA ASP A 194 17.65 20.64 2.88
C ASP A 194 16.78 20.35 1.62
N PRO A 195 17.39 19.86 0.53
CA PRO A 195 16.65 19.49 -0.67
C PRO A 195 15.69 18.32 -0.43
N VAL A 196 15.93 17.50 0.59
CA VAL A 196 15.02 16.40 0.98
C VAL A 196 13.69 16.98 1.44
N LYS A 197 13.70 18.03 2.27
CA LYS A 197 12.48 18.78 2.62
C LYS A 197 11.78 19.34 1.40
N ALA A 198 12.54 19.97 0.49
CA ALA A 198 11.97 20.58 -0.70
C ALA A 198 11.30 19.54 -1.60
N MET A 199 11.96 18.40 -1.80
CA MET A 199 11.42 17.24 -2.50
C MET A 199 10.13 16.76 -1.85
N LEU A 200 10.15 16.42 -0.57
CA LEU A 200 8.96 15.94 0.14
C LEU A 200 7.84 16.98 0.10
N THR A 201 8.15 18.26 0.32
CA THR A 201 7.15 19.34 0.26
C THR A 201 6.45 19.41 -1.10
N HIS A 202 7.20 19.22 -2.19
CA HIS A 202 6.62 19.20 -3.53
C HIS A 202 5.74 17.97 -3.77
N LEU A 203 6.19 16.80 -3.32
CA LEU A 203 5.52 15.51 -3.56
C LEU A 203 4.23 15.33 -2.74
N MET A 204 4.25 15.68 -1.45
CA MET A 204 3.13 15.41 -0.54
C MET A 204 2.46 16.66 0.05
N GLY A 205 2.88 17.85 -0.39
CA GLY A 205 2.45 19.12 0.21
C GLY A 205 3.24 19.46 1.48
N PRO A 206 2.77 20.43 2.29
CA PRO A 206 3.48 20.85 3.51
C PRO A 206 3.82 19.68 4.44
N VAL A 207 5.11 19.51 4.74
CA VAL A 207 5.61 18.49 5.67
C VAL A 207 5.98 19.09 7.02
N HIS A 208 5.75 18.33 8.09
CA HIS A 208 6.30 18.63 9.41
C HIS A 208 7.83 18.61 9.35
N PRO A 209 8.52 19.51 10.09
CA PRO A 209 9.97 19.49 10.17
C PRO A 209 10.51 18.16 10.66
N ALA A 210 11.64 17.73 10.10
CA ALA A 210 12.35 16.55 10.54
C ALA A 210 12.63 16.57 12.05
N SER A 211 12.60 15.39 12.68
CA SER A 211 12.93 15.24 14.09
C SER A 211 14.36 15.69 14.38
N SER A 212 14.54 16.47 15.45
CA SER A 212 15.88 16.78 16.00
C SER A 212 16.41 15.68 16.91
N ALA A 213 15.54 14.77 17.35
CA ALA A 213 15.89 13.57 18.11
C ALA A 213 16.08 12.37 17.17
N ALA A 214 16.78 11.34 17.66
CA ALA A 214 16.96 10.09 16.94
C ALA A 214 15.60 9.49 16.50
N PRO A 215 15.48 8.99 15.26
CA PRO A 215 14.27 8.35 14.77
C PRO A 215 13.80 7.19 15.67
N THR A 216 12.49 7.14 15.98
CA THR A 216 11.89 6.19 16.93
C THR A 216 11.30 4.95 16.28
N GLY A 217 11.23 4.93 14.95
CA GLY A 217 10.73 3.83 14.16
C GLY A 217 11.60 2.57 14.21
N ARG A 218 11.19 1.57 13.43
CA ARG A 218 11.89 0.29 13.30
C ARG A 218 12.46 0.17 11.90
N LEU A 219 13.74 -0.22 11.80
CA LEU A 219 14.31 -0.68 10.55
C LEU A 219 14.07 -2.19 10.41
N VAL A 220 13.23 -2.58 9.47
CA VAL A 220 12.99 -3.98 9.11
C VAL A 220 14.00 -4.39 8.04
N GLN A 221 14.69 -5.51 8.24
CA GLN A 221 15.52 -6.16 7.23
C GLN A 221 14.79 -7.41 6.74
N PHE A 222 14.49 -7.48 5.45
CA PHE A 222 13.69 -8.55 4.84
C PHE A 222 14.46 -9.24 3.71
N ASP A 223 14.07 -10.48 3.40
CA ASP A 223 14.59 -11.24 2.26
C ASP A 223 13.90 -10.77 0.96
N GLN A 224 14.68 -10.22 0.03
CA GLN A 224 14.19 -9.77 -1.26
C GLN A 224 13.75 -10.94 -2.15
N GLY A 225 14.26 -12.15 -1.93
CA GLY A 225 13.89 -13.36 -2.68
C GLY A 225 12.39 -13.65 -2.64
N ALA A 226 11.71 -13.27 -1.56
CA ALA A 226 10.25 -13.39 -1.46
C ALA A 226 9.47 -12.51 -2.47
N TYR A 227 10.12 -11.49 -3.05
CA TYR A 227 9.49 -10.50 -3.93
C TYR A 227 10.07 -10.49 -5.34
N VAL A 228 11.22 -11.11 -5.54
CA VAL A 228 11.90 -11.21 -6.84
C VAL A 228 11.23 -12.27 -7.72
N PRO A 229 10.97 -11.98 -9.02
CA PRO A 229 10.50 -12.99 -9.97
C PRO A 229 11.44 -14.21 -10.01
N GLY A 230 10.88 -15.41 -9.79
CA GLY A 230 11.67 -16.65 -9.75
C GLY A 230 12.40 -16.91 -8.42
N GLY A 231 12.34 -15.99 -7.46
CA GLY A 231 12.83 -16.21 -6.09
C GLY A 231 14.35 -16.08 -5.90
N ASP A 232 15.10 -15.67 -6.93
CA ASP A 232 16.55 -15.50 -6.88
C ASP A 232 16.95 -14.04 -7.14
N PRO A 233 17.23 -13.23 -6.10
CA PRO A 233 17.68 -11.85 -6.26
C PRO A 233 18.97 -11.70 -7.05
N ALA A 234 19.90 -12.65 -6.91
CA ALA A 234 21.21 -12.55 -7.56
C ALA A 234 21.10 -12.68 -9.08
N ALA A 235 20.10 -13.44 -9.57
CA ALA A 235 19.81 -13.59 -10.99
C ALA A 235 19.46 -12.25 -11.67
N ILE A 236 18.96 -11.27 -10.92
CA ILE A 236 18.54 -9.96 -11.42
C ILE A 236 19.35 -8.79 -10.84
N SER A 237 20.58 -9.04 -10.38
CA SER A 237 21.46 -8.01 -9.76
C SER A 237 20.87 -7.35 -8.52
N MET A 238 20.06 -8.05 -7.74
CA MET A 238 19.54 -7.57 -6.46
C MET A 238 20.22 -8.31 -5.29
N GLY A 239 20.44 -7.59 -4.18
CA GLY A 239 20.95 -8.18 -2.95
C GLY A 239 19.95 -9.17 -2.34
N ALA A 240 20.40 -10.03 -1.43
CA ALA A 240 19.48 -10.91 -0.70
C ALA A 240 18.60 -10.10 0.27
N GLU A 241 19.14 -9.01 0.82
CA GLU A 241 18.48 -8.23 1.85
C GLU A 241 17.93 -6.90 1.32
N GLY A 242 16.72 -6.56 1.75
CA GLY A 242 16.11 -5.25 1.57
C GLY A 242 15.77 -4.65 2.94
N PHE A 243 15.52 -3.33 2.98
CA PHE A 243 15.23 -2.65 4.23
C PHE A 243 13.98 -1.79 4.14
N ALA A 244 13.22 -1.67 5.23
CA ALA A 244 12.12 -0.73 5.33
C ALA A 244 12.15 -0.02 6.69
N TYR A 245 12.25 1.30 6.70
CA TYR A 245 12.07 2.10 7.90
C TYR A 245 10.58 2.36 8.10
N VAL A 246 10.05 1.94 9.25
CA VAL A 246 8.63 2.08 9.60
C VAL A 246 8.53 2.97 10.83
N PRO A 247 7.99 4.20 10.72
CA PRO A 247 7.72 5.09 11.85
C PRO A 247 6.84 4.44 12.92
N ARG A 248 6.94 4.93 14.16
CA ARG A 248 6.15 4.39 15.26
C ARG A 248 4.63 4.51 15.01
N SER A 249 4.19 5.62 14.45
CA SER A 249 2.78 5.86 14.11
C SER A 249 2.21 4.80 13.16
N CYS A 250 2.96 4.45 12.11
CA CYS A 250 2.57 3.39 11.17
C CYS A 250 2.54 2.00 11.82
N GLN A 251 3.48 1.72 12.74
CA GLN A 251 3.46 0.48 13.52
C GLN A 251 2.22 0.38 14.43
N ASP A 252 1.74 1.52 14.94
CA ASP A 252 0.56 1.62 15.79
C ASP A 252 -0.76 1.69 14.98
N GLY A 253 -0.70 1.59 13.65
CA GLY A 253 -1.86 1.45 12.77
C GLY A 253 -2.40 2.75 12.17
N ALA A 254 -1.63 3.86 12.24
CA ALA A 254 -2.00 5.07 11.52
C ALA A 254 -1.97 4.85 9.99
N PRO A 255 -2.85 5.55 9.22
CA PRO A 255 -2.68 5.66 7.79
C PRO A 255 -1.35 6.32 7.45
N CYS A 256 -0.62 5.75 6.52
CA CYS A 256 0.73 6.18 6.17
C CYS A 256 0.88 6.41 4.67
N ARG A 257 2.00 7.04 4.31
CA ARG A 257 2.49 7.13 2.94
C ARG A 257 3.68 6.20 2.78
N LEU A 258 4.01 5.86 1.55
CA LEU A 258 5.20 5.08 1.22
C LEU A 258 6.14 5.89 0.33
N MET A 259 7.43 5.94 0.67
CA MET A 259 8.51 6.37 -0.21
C MET A 259 9.38 5.15 -0.55
N VAL A 260 9.48 4.81 -1.83
CA VAL A 260 10.45 3.83 -2.32
C VAL A 260 11.73 4.57 -2.71
N THR A 261 12.82 4.41 -1.97
CA THR A 261 14.09 5.11 -2.20
C THR A 261 15.17 4.16 -2.71
N LEU A 262 15.73 4.49 -3.87
CA LEU A 262 16.68 3.67 -4.61
C LEU A 262 18.07 4.29 -4.59
N HIS A 263 19.05 3.54 -4.08
CA HIS A 263 20.45 3.95 -4.05
C HIS A 263 21.05 4.01 -5.47
N GLY A 264 22.13 4.76 -5.65
CA GLY A 264 22.90 4.79 -6.89
C GLY A 264 23.92 3.66 -7.01
N CYS A 265 24.68 3.68 -8.10
CA CYS A 265 25.86 2.82 -8.27
C CYS A 265 26.84 3.03 -7.10
N TYR A 266 27.55 1.98 -6.69
CA TYR A 266 28.49 1.99 -5.56
C TYR A 266 27.88 2.37 -4.19
N GLN A 267 26.55 2.32 -4.06
CA GLN A 267 25.85 2.62 -2.80
C GLN A 267 25.03 1.44 -2.25
N TYR A 268 25.19 0.24 -2.80
CA TYR A 268 24.50 -0.94 -2.28
C TYR A 268 25.02 -1.30 -0.89
N PHE A 269 24.15 -1.90 -0.08
CA PHE A 269 24.42 -2.23 1.33
C PHE A 269 25.73 -2.99 1.55
N GLY A 270 26.05 -3.98 0.69
CA GLY A 270 27.28 -4.76 0.79
C GLY A 270 28.58 -3.95 0.63
N LEU A 271 28.52 -2.72 0.12
CA LEU A 271 29.70 -1.85 -0.05
C LEU A 271 29.75 -0.69 0.94
N VAL A 272 28.62 -0.03 1.21
CA VAL A 272 28.58 1.20 2.05
C VAL A 272 27.77 1.03 3.34
N GLY A 273 27.32 -0.19 3.64
CA GLY A 273 26.47 -0.47 4.79
C GLY A 273 25.16 0.30 4.72
N ASN A 274 24.74 0.88 5.84
CA ASN A 274 23.46 1.60 5.97
C ASN A 274 23.54 3.09 5.57
N ALA A 275 24.58 3.54 4.86
CA ALA A 275 24.85 4.96 4.64
C ALA A 275 23.66 5.75 4.05
N LEU A 276 22.93 5.19 3.08
CA LEU A 276 21.75 5.88 2.53
C LEU A 276 20.62 5.98 3.56
N MET A 277 20.31 4.90 4.27
CA MET A 277 19.31 4.93 5.34
C MET A 277 19.70 5.94 6.42
N ASP A 278 20.98 6.05 6.75
CA ASP A 278 21.48 6.83 7.89
C ASP A 278 21.73 8.30 7.57
N LYS A 279 22.10 8.60 6.32
CA LYS A 279 22.52 9.95 5.93
C LYS A 279 21.61 10.59 4.89
N ALA A 280 20.63 9.90 4.30
CA ALA A 280 19.73 10.52 3.32
C ALA A 280 18.78 11.56 3.93
N TYR A 281 18.64 11.60 5.25
CA TYR A 281 17.71 12.48 5.98
C TYR A 281 16.22 12.19 5.73
N LEU A 282 15.90 10.99 5.23
CA LEU A 282 14.53 10.57 4.96
C LEU A 282 13.85 10.01 6.21
N ASN A 283 14.58 9.29 7.07
CA ASN A 283 14.01 8.64 8.25
C ASN A 283 13.59 9.66 9.33
N GLU A 284 14.26 10.81 9.37
CA GLU A 284 13.96 11.92 10.25
C GLU A 284 12.67 12.66 9.83
N TYR A 285 12.40 12.74 8.53
CA TYR A 285 11.10 13.18 8.01
C TYR A 285 10.04 12.10 8.15
N ALA A 286 10.41 10.84 7.94
CA ALA A 286 9.53 9.69 8.08
C ALA A 286 8.83 9.66 9.45
N ASP A 287 9.61 9.88 10.51
CA ASP A 287 9.12 9.83 11.90
C ASP A 287 8.10 10.92 12.26
N THR A 288 8.05 11.99 11.47
CA THR A 288 7.21 13.17 11.73
C THR A 288 6.07 13.34 10.74
N ASN A 289 5.99 12.49 9.70
CA ASN A 289 5.07 12.66 8.57
C ASN A 289 4.35 11.38 8.15
N ASP A 290 4.27 10.38 9.03
CA ASP A 290 3.60 9.09 8.77
C ASP A 290 4.05 8.46 7.45
N LEU A 291 5.36 8.46 7.21
CA LEU A 291 5.95 8.03 5.94
C LEU A 291 6.84 6.82 6.16
N ILE A 292 6.46 5.67 5.61
CA ILE A 292 7.31 4.49 5.52
C ILE A 292 8.34 4.73 4.42
N VAL A 293 9.60 4.34 4.64
CA VAL A 293 10.65 4.41 3.61
C VAL A 293 11.16 3.00 3.29
N LEU A 294 10.90 2.54 2.08
CA LEU A 294 11.40 1.27 1.54
C LEU A 294 12.73 1.51 0.83
N TYR A 295 13.74 0.71 1.16
CA TYR A 295 15.10 0.75 0.61
C TYR A 295 15.46 -0.60 -0.03
N PRO A 296 14.97 -0.90 -1.25
CA PRO A 296 15.40 -2.06 -2.00
C PRO A 296 16.91 -1.98 -2.28
N GLN A 297 17.59 -3.12 -2.39
CA GLN A 297 19.03 -3.19 -2.63
C GLN A 297 19.33 -3.88 -3.96
N ALA A 298 19.97 -3.15 -4.87
CA ALA A 298 20.71 -3.76 -5.97
C ALA A 298 22.04 -4.32 -5.46
N THR A 299 22.73 -5.12 -6.25
CA THR A 299 24.06 -5.66 -5.96
C THR A 299 24.83 -5.92 -7.26
N THR A 300 26.09 -6.28 -7.16
CA THR A 300 26.95 -6.54 -8.31
C THR A 300 26.59 -7.83 -9.05
N MET A 301 26.72 -7.82 -10.37
CA MET A 301 26.72 -9.04 -11.20
C MET A 301 27.65 -8.85 -12.41
N THR A 302 27.84 -9.91 -13.21
CA THR A 302 28.51 -9.80 -14.51
C THR A 302 27.77 -8.81 -15.42
N GLY A 303 28.47 -7.78 -15.92
CA GLY A 303 27.86 -6.70 -16.70
C GLY A 303 27.39 -5.50 -15.87
N ASN A 304 27.27 -5.66 -14.54
CA ASN A 304 27.00 -4.59 -13.58
C ASN A 304 27.91 -4.71 -12.35
N PRO A 305 29.22 -4.46 -12.47
CA PRO A 305 30.18 -4.61 -11.37
C PRO A 305 30.05 -3.51 -10.30
N ARG A 306 29.19 -2.50 -10.53
CA ARG A 306 29.02 -1.35 -9.64
C ARG A 306 27.76 -1.45 -8.77
N GLY A 307 26.96 -2.50 -8.94
CA GLY A 307 25.70 -2.67 -8.21
C GLY A 307 24.71 -1.54 -8.50
N CYS A 308 24.64 -1.09 -9.75
CA CYS A 308 23.64 -0.14 -10.22
C CYS A 308 22.28 -0.84 -10.43
N TRP A 309 21.19 -0.09 -10.38
CA TRP A 309 19.89 -0.56 -10.90
C TRP A 309 19.96 -0.76 -12.43
N ASP A 310 19.10 -1.61 -12.97
CA ASP A 310 19.03 -1.84 -14.41
C ASP A 310 18.32 -0.68 -15.12
N TRP A 311 19.14 0.21 -15.67
CA TRP A 311 18.71 1.32 -16.51
C TRP A 311 19.32 1.28 -17.90
N TRP A 312 20.04 0.21 -18.25
CA TRP A 312 20.63 0.03 -19.59
C TRP A 312 20.41 -1.36 -20.20
N GLY A 313 19.55 -2.16 -19.59
CA GLY A 313 19.12 -3.47 -20.07
C GLY A 313 20.20 -4.53 -19.98
N TYR A 314 21.01 -4.52 -18.92
CA TYR A 314 22.01 -5.57 -18.72
C TYR A 314 21.40 -6.92 -18.35
N GLU A 315 20.19 -6.92 -17.80
CA GLU A 315 19.48 -8.12 -17.37
C GLU A 315 18.36 -8.46 -18.35
N SER A 316 17.57 -7.48 -18.78
CA SER A 316 16.43 -7.70 -19.66
C SER A 316 16.21 -6.54 -20.63
N ALA A 317 15.74 -6.83 -21.84
CA ALA A 317 15.29 -5.81 -22.79
C ALA A 317 14.02 -5.07 -22.32
N ASP A 318 13.31 -5.64 -21.35
CA ASP A 318 12.13 -5.05 -20.71
C ASP A 318 12.48 -4.24 -19.44
N TYR A 319 13.76 -3.94 -19.17
CA TYR A 319 14.24 -3.30 -17.94
C TYR A 319 13.47 -2.03 -17.50
N ALA A 320 12.94 -1.26 -18.46
CA ALA A 320 12.19 -0.03 -18.22
C ALA A 320 10.65 -0.20 -18.31
N GLN A 321 10.15 -1.41 -18.52
CA GLN A 321 8.72 -1.73 -18.71
C GLN A 321 8.12 -2.40 -17.46
N LYS A 322 6.80 -2.53 -17.39
CA LYS A 322 6.09 -3.22 -16.30
C LYS A 322 6.62 -4.63 -16.00
N THR A 323 7.11 -5.32 -17.03
CA THR A 323 7.65 -6.69 -16.95
C THR A 323 9.14 -6.73 -16.63
N GLY A 324 9.80 -5.57 -16.46
CA GLY A 324 11.18 -5.47 -16.01
C GLY A 324 11.38 -6.22 -14.69
N PRO A 325 12.33 -7.15 -14.57
CA PRO A 325 12.47 -7.98 -13.37
C PRO A 325 12.76 -7.21 -12.09
N GLN A 326 13.64 -6.20 -12.13
CA GLN A 326 13.86 -5.31 -10.99
C GLN A 326 12.65 -4.41 -10.70
N ILE A 327 11.97 -3.89 -11.73
CA ILE A 327 10.72 -3.13 -11.58
C ILE A 327 9.67 -3.98 -10.85
N THR A 328 9.47 -5.22 -11.30
CA THR A 328 8.52 -6.17 -10.72
C THR A 328 8.88 -6.48 -9.27
N ALA A 329 10.16 -6.68 -8.96
CA ALA A 329 10.61 -6.95 -7.60
C ALA A 329 10.31 -5.78 -6.65
N VAL A 330 10.64 -4.55 -7.05
CA VAL A 330 10.34 -3.35 -6.25
C VAL A 330 8.84 -3.15 -6.09
N LEU A 331 8.06 -3.37 -7.16
CA LEU A 331 6.60 -3.29 -7.13
C LEU A 331 5.98 -4.30 -6.15
N ASN A 332 6.48 -5.53 -6.13
CA ASN A 332 6.04 -6.56 -5.20
C ASN A 332 6.34 -6.18 -3.74
N MET A 333 7.51 -5.59 -3.46
CA MET A 333 7.86 -5.08 -2.14
C MET A 333 6.93 -3.94 -1.71
N ALA A 334 6.67 -2.98 -2.59
CA ALA A 334 5.76 -1.87 -2.33
C ALA A 334 4.33 -2.37 -2.04
N ARG A 335 3.83 -3.32 -2.84
CA ARG A 335 2.51 -3.95 -2.63
C ARG A 335 2.45 -4.77 -1.34
N ALA A 336 3.53 -5.43 -0.96
CA ALA A 336 3.60 -6.15 0.32
C ALA A 336 3.47 -5.21 1.53
N LEU A 337 3.95 -3.96 1.40
CA LEU A 337 3.74 -2.89 2.38
C LEU A 337 2.34 -2.28 2.34
N GLY A 338 1.53 -2.56 1.31
CA GLY A 338 0.16 -2.07 1.16
C GLY A 338 -0.03 -1.04 0.04
N ALA A 339 1.01 -0.68 -0.71
CA ALA A 339 0.89 0.26 -1.83
C ALA A 339 -0.05 -0.26 -2.92
N GLY A 340 -0.90 0.62 -3.45
CA GLY A 340 -1.84 0.29 -4.55
C GLY A 340 -2.94 -0.69 -4.16
N ALA A 341 -2.98 -1.14 -2.89
CA ALA A 341 -4.26 -1.56 -2.35
C ALA A 341 -5.16 -0.32 -2.39
N ALA A 342 -6.35 -0.44 -2.99
CA ALA A 342 -7.37 0.58 -2.80
C ALA A 342 -7.36 0.92 -1.32
N THR A 343 -7.04 2.19 -0.99
CA THR A 343 -7.18 2.71 0.36
C THR A 343 -8.49 2.15 0.83
N THR A 344 -8.49 1.39 1.92
CA THR A 344 -9.76 1.06 2.52
C THR A 344 -10.35 2.42 2.89
N THR A 345 -11.19 2.98 2.01
CA THR A 345 -12.17 4.00 2.37
C THR A 345 -12.67 3.52 3.70
N PRO A 346 -12.54 4.29 4.80
CA PRO A 346 -12.79 3.77 6.13
C PRO A 346 -14.07 2.98 6.07
N ALA A 347 -13.95 1.66 6.25
CA ALA A 347 -15.02 0.73 5.90
C ALA A 347 -16.29 1.27 6.54
N LEU A 348 -17.36 1.53 5.74
CA LEU A 348 -18.54 2.26 6.21
C LEU A 348 -18.91 1.78 7.62
N PRO A 349 -19.16 2.69 8.57
CA PRO A 349 -19.37 2.31 9.96
C PRO A 349 -20.55 1.33 10.05
N ALA A 350 -20.51 0.49 11.08
CA ALA A 350 -21.61 -0.43 11.32
C ALA A 350 -22.93 0.34 11.46
N PRO A 351 -24.02 -0.10 10.77
CA PRO A 351 -25.34 0.46 11.00
C PRO A 351 -25.69 0.46 12.49
N THR A 352 -26.28 1.55 12.97
CA THR A 352 -26.71 1.62 14.38
C THR A 352 -28.17 1.16 14.51
N GLY A 353 -28.59 0.81 15.72
CA GLY A 353 -30.00 0.51 16.00
C GLY A 353 -30.54 -0.74 15.33
N LEU A 354 -29.68 -1.71 14.99
CA LEU A 354 -30.16 -3.02 14.51
C LEU A 354 -31.09 -3.65 15.55
N ALA A 355 -32.30 -4.00 15.14
CA ALA A 355 -33.30 -4.63 15.99
C ALA A 355 -34.17 -5.62 15.21
N VAL A 356 -34.68 -6.63 15.93
CA VAL A 356 -35.72 -7.54 15.43
C VAL A 356 -37.08 -6.86 15.62
N THR A 357 -37.84 -6.69 14.53
CA THR A 357 -39.12 -5.97 14.54
C THR A 357 -40.33 -6.91 14.56
N ALA A 358 -40.20 -8.11 13.99
CA ALA A 358 -41.22 -9.16 14.04
C ALA A 358 -40.60 -10.54 13.78
N THR A 359 -41.26 -11.59 14.28
CA THR A 359 -40.90 -12.99 14.01
C THR A 359 -42.16 -13.79 13.75
N THR A 360 -42.10 -14.72 12.80
CA THR A 360 -43.12 -15.75 12.57
C THR A 360 -42.52 -17.14 12.80
N ALA A 361 -43.26 -18.20 12.49
CA ALA A 361 -42.71 -19.55 12.53
C ALA A 361 -41.64 -19.80 11.47
N THR A 362 -41.59 -18.98 10.41
CA THR A 362 -40.70 -19.21 9.25
C THR A 362 -40.00 -17.95 8.76
N SER A 363 -40.05 -16.84 9.51
CA SER A 363 -39.36 -15.60 9.13
C SER A 363 -38.98 -14.73 10.32
N ALA A 364 -37.99 -13.86 10.09
CA ALA A 364 -37.60 -12.79 11.00
C ALA A 364 -37.46 -11.47 10.23
N SER A 365 -38.07 -10.40 10.75
CA SER A 365 -37.96 -9.05 10.22
C SER A 365 -37.02 -8.21 11.05
N LEU A 366 -36.16 -7.45 10.38
CA LEU A 366 -35.08 -6.65 10.96
C LEU A 366 -35.21 -5.20 10.47
N ALA A 367 -34.81 -4.25 11.32
CA ALA A 367 -34.65 -2.84 10.95
C ALA A 367 -33.39 -2.25 11.58
N TRP A 368 -32.80 -1.23 10.94
CA TRP A 368 -31.62 -0.50 11.40
C TRP A 368 -31.67 0.97 10.95
N ASN A 369 -30.72 1.78 11.42
CA ASN A 369 -30.55 3.17 10.98
C ASN A 369 -29.70 3.25 9.72
N ALA A 370 -29.99 4.24 8.85
CA ALA A 370 -29.22 4.47 7.65
C ALA A 370 -27.77 4.90 7.95
N VAL A 371 -26.82 4.44 7.12
CA VAL A 371 -25.42 4.86 7.13
C VAL A 371 -25.19 5.84 5.97
N GLN A 372 -24.63 7.01 6.28
CA GLN A 372 -24.27 7.99 5.26
C GLN A 372 -23.22 7.41 4.30
N GLY A 373 -23.44 7.55 2.99
CA GLY A 373 -22.55 6.99 1.97
C GLY A 373 -22.84 5.53 1.61
N ALA A 374 -23.81 4.86 2.26
CA ALA A 374 -24.23 3.52 1.88
C ALA A 374 -25.10 3.54 0.61
N ALA A 375 -24.76 2.71 -0.37
CA ALA A 375 -25.61 2.41 -1.53
C ALA A 375 -26.57 1.24 -1.25
N SER A 376 -26.17 0.29 -0.40
CA SER A 376 -27.00 -0.84 0.02
C SER A 376 -26.54 -1.44 1.35
N TYR A 377 -27.16 -2.54 1.77
CA TYR A 377 -26.82 -3.28 2.99
C TYR A 377 -26.76 -4.79 2.73
N ASP A 378 -25.83 -5.45 3.42
CA ASP A 378 -25.70 -6.89 3.49
C ASP A 378 -26.16 -7.40 4.86
N VAL A 379 -27.02 -8.41 4.85
CA VAL A 379 -27.62 -9.03 6.03
C VAL A 379 -27.04 -10.42 6.21
N TYR A 380 -26.59 -10.71 7.42
CA TYR A 380 -25.96 -11.96 7.79
C TYR A 380 -26.81 -12.70 8.82
N ARG A 381 -27.01 -14.01 8.62
CA ARG A 381 -27.59 -14.95 9.57
C ARG A 381 -26.52 -15.97 9.95
N ASP A 382 -26.24 -16.10 11.24
CA ASP A 382 -25.24 -17.02 11.80
C ASP A 382 -23.86 -16.89 11.10
N GLY A 383 -23.51 -15.65 10.75
CA GLY A 383 -22.26 -15.30 10.09
C GLY A 383 -22.26 -15.35 8.55
N ALA A 384 -23.28 -15.96 7.93
CA ALA A 384 -23.40 -16.09 6.47
C ALA A 384 -24.39 -15.07 5.88
N LYS A 385 -24.07 -14.49 4.73
CA LYS A 385 -24.94 -13.52 4.03
C LYS A 385 -26.21 -14.22 3.51
N VAL A 386 -27.38 -13.63 3.75
CA VAL A 386 -28.68 -14.22 3.38
C VAL A 386 -29.43 -13.46 2.28
N ASN A 387 -29.15 -12.18 2.07
CA ASN A 387 -29.75 -11.42 0.97
C ASN A 387 -28.99 -11.66 -0.34
N ALA A 388 -29.68 -12.16 -1.37
CA ALA A 388 -29.09 -12.34 -2.71
C ALA A 388 -29.05 -11.02 -3.51
N ALA A 389 -30.08 -10.18 -3.36
CA ALA A 389 -30.15 -8.85 -3.96
C ALA A 389 -29.68 -7.78 -2.95
N PRO A 390 -29.13 -6.65 -3.42
CA PRO A 390 -28.79 -5.52 -2.56
C PRO A 390 -30.02 -5.00 -1.81
N VAL A 391 -29.92 -4.85 -0.49
CA VAL A 391 -30.99 -4.22 0.31
C VAL A 391 -30.75 -2.71 0.29
N THR A 392 -31.58 -1.94 -0.40
CA THR A 392 -31.42 -0.48 -0.53
C THR A 392 -32.22 0.32 0.51
N THR A 393 -33.07 -0.36 1.27
CA THR A 393 -33.80 0.19 2.42
C THR A 393 -33.09 -0.17 3.73
N THR A 394 -33.58 0.32 4.86
CA THR A 394 -33.03 0.02 6.19
C THR A 394 -33.81 -1.05 6.94
N ALA A 395 -34.43 -1.97 6.20
CA ALA A 395 -35.19 -3.08 6.73
C ALA A 395 -35.11 -4.31 5.82
N TYR A 396 -35.15 -5.50 6.41
CA TYR A 396 -35.10 -6.77 5.68
C TYR A 396 -35.89 -7.85 6.42
N THR A 397 -36.61 -8.69 5.66
CA THR A 397 -37.29 -9.87 6.19
C THR A 397 -36.62 -11.11 5.62
N ASP A 398 -36.04 -11.92 6.50
CA ASP A 398 -35.42 -13.19 6.17
C ASP A 398 -36.47 -14.33 6.21
N PRO A 399 -36.81 -14.96 5.07
CA PRO A 399 -37.80 -16.03 5.01
C PRO A 399 -37.18 -17.43 5.14
N GLY A 400 -38.04 -18.45 5.23
CA GLY A 400 -37.62 -19.86 5.14
C GLY A 400 -36.92 -20.40 6.40
N LEU A 401 -37.16 -19.77 7.55
CA LEU A 401 -36.59 -20.19 8.83
C LEU A 401 -37.29 -21.41 9.42
N THR A 402 -36.61 -22.11 10.32
CA THR A 402 -37.21 -23.21 11.10
C THR A 402 -37.90 -22.64 12.34
N ALA A 403 -39.08 -23.16 12.67
CA ALA A 403 -39.85 -22.74 13.85
C ALA A 403 -39.14 -23.07 15.17
N GLY A 404 -39.29 -22.21 16.18
CA GLY A 404 -38.68 -22.38 17.51
C GLY A 404 -37.15 -22.33 17.52
N THR A 405 -36.51 -21.77 16.49
CA THR A 405 -35.05 -21.71 16.35
C THR A 405 -34.55 -20.29 16.56
N ALA A 406 -33.46 -20.15 17.31
CA ALA A 406 -32.77 -18.88 17.48
C ALA A 406 -31.73 -18.69 16.36
N TYR A 407 -31.71 -17.48 15.79
CA TYR A 407 -30.79 -17.07 14.73
C TYR A 407 -30.10 -15.76 15.13
N ALA A 408 -28.80 -15.66 14.88
CA ALA A 408 -28.03 -14.44 15.12
C ALA A 408 -27.93 -13.61 13.85
N TYR A 409 -28.39 -12.36 13.90
CA TYR A 409 -28.40 -11.45 12.76
C TYR A 409 -27.43 -10.29 12.93
N ALA A 410 -26.66 -9.99 11.90
CA ALA A 410 -25.82 -8.79 11.80
C ALA A 410 -26.01 -8.12 10.44
N VAL A 411 -25.73 -6.82 10.37
CA VAL A 411 -25.86 -6.04 9.13
C VAL A 411 -24.59 -5.24 8.87
N ALA A 412 -24.20 -5.09 7.60
CA ALA A 412 -23.15 -4.17 7.18
C ALA A 412 -23.66 -3.26 6.07
N ALA A 413 -23.23 -2.00 6.09
CA ALA A 413 -23.44 -1.08 4.97
C ALA A 413 -22.51 -1.42 3.81
N VAL A 414 -22.93 -1.15 2.57
CA VAL A 414 -22.15 -1.36 1.35
C VAL A 414 -22.10 -0.04 0.59
N ASP A 415 -20.90 0.38 0.19
CA ASP A 415 -20.70 1.65 -0.52
C ASP A 415 -21.09 1.57 -2.03
N PRO A 416 -21.06 2.68 -2.79
CA PRO A 416 -21.39 2.68 -4.22
C PRO A 416 -20.43 1.87 -5.10
N THR A 417 -19.24 1.52 -4.61
CA THR A 417 -18.25 0.68 -5.31
C THR A 417 -18.46 -0.81 -5.07
N GLY A 418 -19.38 -1.18 -4.15
CA GLY A 418 -19.67 -2.56 -3.77
C GLY A 418 -18.84 -3.06 -2.58
N THR A 419 -18.10 -2.18 -1.90
CA THR A 419 -17.27 -2.56 -0.74
C THR A 419 -18.12 -2.65 0.52
N THR A 420 -18.02 -3.77 1.25
CA THR A 420 -18.76 -4.00 2.51
C THR A 420 -18.04 -3.37 3.71
N GLY A 421 -18.79 -2.61 4.50
CA GLY A 421 -18.34 -1.94 5.72
C GLY A 421 -18.27 -2.85 6.96
N THR A 422 -18.15 -2.22 8.13
CA THR A 422 -18.10 -2.93 9.42
C THR A 422 -19.47 -3.54 9.74
N ARG A 423 -19.51 -4.77 10.28
CA ARG A 423 -20.76 -5.41 10.73
C ARG A 423 -21.20 -4.88 12.09
N THR A 424 -22.51 -4.79 12.31
CA THR A 424 -23.08 -4.57 13.64
C THR A 424 -22.70 -5.70 14.61
N ALA A 425 -22.79 -5.43 15.91
CA ALA A 425 -22.97 -6.52 16.87
C ALA A 425 -24.25 -7.31 16.53
N PRO A 426 -24.26 -8.64 16.71
CA PRO A 426 -25.41 -9.45 16.34
C PRO A 426 -26.60 -9.24 17.29
N VAL A 427 -27.81 -9.28 16.75
CA VAL A 427 -29.06 -9.41 17.51
C VAL A 427 -29.67 -10.80 17.32
N THR A 428 -30.28 -11.35 18.36
CA THR A 428 -30.91 -12.68 18.27
C THR A 428 -32.40 -12.54 17.97
N ALA A 429 -32.86 -13.24 16.92
CA ALA A 429 -34.28 -13.46 16.67
C ALA A 429 -34.63 -14.93 16.94
N THR A 430 -35.74 -15.18 17.63
CA THR A 430 -36.26 -16.55 17.82
C THR A 430 -37.59 -16.66 17.09
N THR A 431 -37.67 -17.57 16.13
CA THR A 431 -38.92 -17.83 15.40
C THR A 431 -39.99 -18.36 16.34
N THR A 432 -41.24 -17.96 16.11
CA THR A 432 -42.37 -18.42 16.92
C THR A 432 -42.70 -19.89 16.65
N GLY A 433 -43.53 -20.49 17.50
CA GLY A 433 -43.85 -21.91 17.41
C GLY A 433 -42.79 -22.79 18.08
N ALA A 434 -42.97 -24.11 18.01
CA ALA A 434 -42.04 -25.08 18.54
C ALA A 434 -41.22 -25.70 17.41
N ALA A 435 -39.94 -26.00 17.69
CA ALA A 435 -39.15 -26.85 16.81
C ALA A 435 -39.90 -28.18 16.63
N ALA A 436 -40.12 -28.58 15.38
CA ALA A 436 -40.89 -29.78 15.06
C ALA A 436 -40.17 -31.01 15.62
N THR A 437 -40.63 -31.53 16.77
CA THR A 437 -40.06 -32.72 17.39
C THR A 437 -40.46 -33.96 16.60
N CYS A 438 -39.47 -34.72 16.16
CA CYS A 438 -39.68 -36.04 15.59
C CYS A 438 -40.24 -36.98 16.67
N VAL A 439 -41.35 -37.64 16.36
CA VAL A 439 -41.99 -38.65 17.19
C VAL A 439 -41.85 -39.98 16.48
N THR A 440 -41.11 -40.92 17.09
CA THR A 440 -41.05 -42.31 16.62
C THR A 440 -42.10 -43.13 17.37
N ALA A 441 -42.98 -43.78 16.62
CA ALA A 441 -43.97 -44.71 17.20
C ALA A 441 -44.30 -45.80 16.18
N SER A 442 -45.03 -46.83 16.63
CA SER A 442 -45.61 -47.79 15.69
C SER A 442 -46.62 -47.09 14.78
N ASN A 443 -46.78 -47.57 13.55
CA ASN A 443 -47.74 -47.03 12.60
C ASN A 443 -49.17 -47.04 13.17
N TYR A 444 -49.52 -48.07 13.95
CA TYR A 444 -50.76 -48.09 14.74
C TYR A 444 -50.85 -46.90 15.73
N ALA A 445 -49.82 -46.66 16.53
CA ALA A 445 -49.80 -45.56 17.50
C ALA A 445 -49.81 -44.17 16.85
N HIS A 446 -49.25 -44.01 15.65
CA HIS A 446 -49.37 -42.77 14.87
C HIS A 446 -50.83 -42.48 14.47
N THR A 447 -51.60 -43.50 14.08
CA THR A 447 -53.01 -43.32 13.74
C THR A 447 -53.86 -42.95 14.95
N LEU A 448 -53.66 -43.60 16.10
CA LEU A 448 -54.38 -43.28 17.34
C LEU A 448 -54.10 -41.85 17.83
N ALA A 449 -52.87 -41.37 17.64
CA ALA A 449 -52.48 -40.04 18.06
C ALA A 449 -52.81 -38.94 17.04
N GLY A 450 -53.57 -39.24 15.98
CA GLY A 450 -53.96 -38.27 14.95
C GLY A 450 -52.82 -37.78 14.06
N ARG A 451 -51.66 -38.45 14.07
CA ARG A 451 -50.49 -38.11 13.24
C ARG A 451 -50.53 -38.71 11.84
N ALA A 452 -51.31 -39.77 11.67
CA ALA A 452 -51.48 -40.52 10.44
C ALA A 452 -52.92 -41.05 10.32
N HIS A 453 -53.29 -41.57 9.15
CA HIS A 453 -54.51 -42.35 8.95
C HIS A 453 -54.18 -43.66 8.23
N GLN A 454 -55.13 -44.58 8.19
CA GLN A 454 -54.95 -45.90 7.58
C GLN A 454 -55.99 -46.17 6.49
N THR A 455 -55.56 -46.84 5.43
CA THR A 455 -56.41 -47.36 4.36
C THR A 455 -55.76 -48.58 3.73
N GLY A 456 -56.56 -49.61 3.39
CA GLY A 456 -56.06 -50.82 2.71
C GLY A 456 -54.94 -51.57 3.44
N GLY A 457 -54.83 -51.47 4.77
CA GLY A 457 -53.77 -52.10 5.57
C GLY A 457 -52.44 -51.33 5.63
N TYR A 458 -52.37 -50.14 5.04
CA TYR A 458 -51.21 -49.24 5.08
C TYR A 458 -51.51 -47.97 5.87
N THR A 459 -50.46 -47.31 6.36
CA THR A 459 -50.53 -46.06 7.13
C THR A 459 -49.94 -44.92 6.32
N TYR A 460 -50.58 -43.75 6.34
CA TYR A 460 -50.18 -42.54 5.62
C TYR A 460 -50.14 -41.34 6.58
N ALA A 461 -49.09 -40.54 6.53
CA ALA A 461 -48.97 -39.35 7.37
C ALA A 461 -50.05 -38.31 7.03
N ASN A 462 -50.72 -37.76 8.03
CA ASN A 462 -51.82 -36.81 7.81
C ASN A 462 -51.29 -35.52 7.18
N GLY A 463 -51.91 -35.08 6.09
CA GLY A 463 -51.57 -33.85 5.38
C GLY A 463 -50.55 -34.04 4.26
N SER A 464 -49.45 -34.80 4.49
CA SER A 464 -48.46 -35.06 3.44
C SER A 464 -48.71 -36.33 2.61
N GLU A 465 -49.57 -37.23 3.10
CA GLU A 465 -49.90 -38.50 2.45
C GLU A 465 -48.70 -39.44 2.23
N GLN A 466 -47.60 -39.23 2.95
CA GLN A 466 -46.42 -40.08 2.85
C GLN A 466 -46.70 -41.47 3.41
N ASN A 467 -46.51 -42.51 2.58
CA ASN A 467 -46.70 -43.91 2.97
C ASN A 467 -45.67 -44.33 4.04
N LEU A 468 -46.16 -44.75 5.20
CA LEU A 468 -45.38 -45.17 6.37
C LEU A 468 -45.19 -46.69 6.45
N GLY A 469 -45.80 -47.44 5.53
CA GLY A 469 -45.79 -48.91 5.51
C GLY A 469 -47.01 -49.52 6.18
N LEU A 470 -46.88 -50.79 6.57
CA LEU A 470 -48.01 -51.57 7.10
C LEU A 470 -48.58 -50.97 8.39
N TRP A 471 -49.90 -50.95 8.50
CA TRP A 471 -50.60 -50.53 9.72
C TRP A 471 -50.58 -51.66 10.76
N ASN A 472 -49.56 -51.67 11.60
CA ASN A 472 -49.45 -52.60 12.73
C ASN A 472 -48.60 -52.01 13.87
N VAL A 473 -48.43 -52.78 14.94
CA VAL A 473 -47.65 -52.38 16.12
C VAL A 473 -46.13 -52.61 15.99
N LEU A 474 -45.69 -53.34 14.95
CA LEU A 474 -44.29 -53.74 14.75
C LEU A 474 -43.53 -52.78 13.83
N VAL A 475 -44.19 -52.24 12.80
CA VAL A 475 -43.61 -51.26 11.88
C VAL A 475 -43.66 -49.90 12.56
N THR A 476 -42.49 -49.30 12.72
CA THR A 476 -42.33 -47.98 13.30
C THR A 476 -41.93 -46.97 12.23
N SER A 477 -42.42 -45.76 12.38
CA SER A 477 -42.05 -44.62 11.56
C SER A 477 -41.71 -43.44 12.46
N THR A 478 -40.99 -42.48 11.92
CA THR A 478 -40.69 -41.23 12.62
C THR A 478 -41.39 -40.10 11.89
N LEU A 479 -42.26 -39.36 12.57
CA LEU A 479 -42.98 -38.22 11.99
C LEU A 479 -42.70 -36.94 12.76
N LYS A 480 -42.68 -35.80 12.06
CA LYS A 480 -42.74 -34.47 12.65
C LYS A 480 -43.91 -33.68 12.09
N GLN A 481 -44.48 -32.80 12.91
CA GLN A 481 -45.53 -31.88 12.46
C GLN A 481 -44.88 -30.58 11.96
N THR A 482 -45.06 -30.25 10.68
CA THR A 482 -44.47 -29.04 10.07
C THR A 482 -45.44 -27.85 10.06
N SER A 483 -46.73 -28.11 10.19
CA SER A 483 -47.78 -27.11 10.47
C SER A 483 -48.99 -27.82 11.10
N PRO A 484 -49.96 -27.12 11.71
CA PRO A 484 -51.11 -27.76 12.35
C PRO A 484 -51.82 -28.76 11.40
N GLY A 485 -51.83 -30.03 11.80
CA GLY A 485 -52.42 -31.13 11.00
C GLY A 485 -51.56 -31.68 9.85
N TYR A 486 -50.42 -31.07 9.54
CA TYR A 486 -49.52 -31.52 8.46
C TYR A 486 -48.28 -32.23 9.01
N TRP A 487 -48.22 -33.54 8.81
CA TRP A 487 -47.19 -34.44 9.29
C TRP A 487 -46.37 -34.99 8.13
N VAL A 488 -45.04 -35.01 8.29
CA VAL A 488 -44.09 -35.59 7.32
C VAL A 488 -43.14 -36.53 8.05
N LYS A 489 -42.55 -37.47 7.32
CA LYS A 489 -41.44 -38.29 7.78
C LYS A 489 -40.28 -37.38 8.20
N CYS A 490 -39.68 -37.74 9.34
CA CYS A 490 -38.25 -37.52 9.53
C CYS A 490 -37.53 -38.66 8.77
#